data_AF-A0A7S4V8D9-F1
#
_entry.id   AF-A0A7S4V8D9-F1
#
_cell.length_a   1.000
_cell.length_b   1.000
_cell.length_c   1.000
_cell.angle_alpha   90.00
_cell.angle_beta   90.00
_cell.angle_gamma   90.00
#
_symmetry.space_group_name_H-M   'P 1'
#
loop_
_entity.id
_entity.type
_entity.pdbx_description
1 polymer ?
#
loop_
_entity_poly.entity_id
_entity_poly.type
_entity_poly.pdbx_seq_one_letter_code
_entity_poly.pdbx_strand_id
1 'polypeptide(L)'
;MKSVLVFMMLSSAFGKGAKVLRTAEDAVATSDSCLSLNIDILTDNYPEQTNWFISAKDGNVVVSGGGYTESTTRYVKHQCIEAERFYTFHISDTDGDGSGSYQLSFGGKTFIEGKGFNSSMQHKFMLVDMDTAIVTPKRKYADKGNANVVSGSNLVGKATA
;
A
#
# COMPACT_ATOMS: atom_id res chain seq x y z
N MET A 1 33.24 -42.38 -4.85
CA MET A 1 31.90 -42.26 -4.25
C MET A 1 31.95 -42.81 -2.83
N LYS A 2 31.48 -42.00 -1.88
CA LYS A 2 30.89 -42.32 -0.56
C LYS A 2 31.70 -43.16 0.45
N SER A 3 32.28 -42.46 1.43
CA SER A 3 32.75 -43.03 2.70
C SER A 3 31.66 -43.03 3.78
N VAL A 4 31.35 -44.24 4.26
CA VAL A 4 31.33 -44.71 5.66
C VAL A 4 30.69 -43.83 6.76
N LEU A 5 29.53 -44.32 7.24
CA LEU A 5 29.14 -44.68 8.63
C LEU A 5 29.75 -43.92 9.83
N VAL A 6 28.91 -43.54 10.81
CA VAL A 6 28.92 -44.07 12.20
C VAL A 6 27.79 -43.42 13.04
N PHE A 7 27.09 -44.29 13.79
CA PHE A 7 26.08 -44.04 14.81
C PHE A 7 26.64 -43.32 16.05
N MET A 8 25.83 -42.51 16.74
CA MET A 8 25.81 -42.52 18.21
C MET A 8 24.45 -42.07 18.76
N MET A 9 23.84 -42.94 19.56
CA MET A 9 22.68 -42.71 20.42
C MET A 9 23.04 -41.72 21.56
N LEU A 10 22.10 -40.92 22.07
CA LEU A 10 21.51 -41.10 23.42
C LEU A 10 20.53 -39.97 23.78
N SER A 11 19.53 -40.36 24.56
CA SER A 11 18.63 -39.58 25.40
C SER A 11 19.22 -38.33 26.06
N SER A 12 18.40 -37.29 26.27
CA SER A 12 17.97 -36.89 27.62
C SER A 12 17.08 -35.65 27.59
N ALA A 13 15.99 -35.71 28.36
CA ALA A 13 15.15 -34.57 28.70
C ALA A 13 15.85 -33.68 29.74
N PHE A 14 15.73 -32.35 29.60
CA PHE A 14 15.82 -31.30 30.64
C PHE A 14 15.53 -29.99 29.87
N GLY A 15 14.46 -29.24 30.05
CA GLY A 15 13.94 -28.60 31.26
C GLY A 15 13.62 -27.14 30.89
N LYS A 16 12.39 -26.69 31.15
CA LYS A 16 11.92 -25.28 31.15
C LYS A 16 12.06 -24.49 29.83
N GLY A 17 11.05 -24.62 28.96
CA GLY A 17 10.51 -23.58 28.07
C GLY A 17 11.49 -22.56 27.48
N ALA A 18 12.54 -23.03 26.80
CA ALA A 18 13.43 -22.18 26.02
C ALA A 18 12.78 -21.79 24.69
N LYS A 19 12.91 -20.50 24.36
CA LYS A 19 12.53 -19.84 23.10
C LYS A 19 12.98 -20.68 21.89
N VAL A 20 12.00 -21.14 21.10
CA VAL A 20 12.26 -21.85 19.84
C VAL A 20 12.86 -20.84 18.84
N LEU A 21 14.19 -20.82 18.76
CA LEU A 21 14.92 -20.18 17.65
C LEU A 21 14.86 -21.15 16.47
N ARG A 22 13.89 -20.94 15.56
CA ARG A 22 13.83 -21.68 14.30
C ARG A 22 14.97 -21.19 13.39
N THR A 23 15.67 -22.15 12.81
CA THR A 23 16.75 -21.99 11.82
C THR A 23 16.25 -21.24 10.58
N ALA A 24 17.04 -20.27 10.14
CA ALA A 24 16.81 -19.50 8.92
C ALA A 24 17.18 -20.33 7.68
N GLU A 25 16.20 -21.04 7.14
CA GLU A 25 16.11 -21.41 5.73
C GLU A 25 14.59 -21.41 5.46
N ASP A 26 14.12 -20.56 4.55
CA ASP A 26 12.70 -20.23 4.25
C ASP A 26 11.95 -19.27 5.20
N ALA A 27 12.62 -18.21 5.68
CA ALA A 27 11.89 -16.99 6.01
C ALA A 27 11.46 -16.29 4.70
N VAL A 28 10.35 -16.73 4.12
CA VAL A 28 9.58 -15.84 3.23
C VAL A 28 9.15 -14.68 4.12
N ALA A 29 9.90 -13.58 4.07
CA ALA A 29 9.49 -12.33 4.66
C ALA A 29 8.30 -11.80 3.83
N THR A 30 7.12 -12.37 4.06
CA THR A 30 5.88 -11.66 3.79
C THR A 30 5.83 -10.55 4.82
N SER A 31 6.44 -9.41 4.51
CA SER A 31 6.14 -8.17 5.21
C SER A 31 4.66 -7.91 4.95
N ASP A 32 3.80 -8.38 5.86
CA ASP A 32 2.37 -8.10 5.89
C ASP A 32 2.16 -6.66 6.39
N SER A 33 2.90 -5.72 5.78
CA SER A 33 2.85 -4.30 6.07
C SER A 33 1.66 -3.72 5.33
N CYS A 34 0.51 -3.82 6.01
CA CYS A 34 -0.70 -3.12 5.64
C CYS A 34 -0.52 -1.61 5.85
N LEU A 35 -0.55 -0.85 4.76
CA LEU A 35 -0.56 0.62 4.79
C LEU A 35 -1.99 1.14 4.60
N SER A 36 -2.44 1.97 5.54
CA SER A 36 -3.79 2.56 5.49
C SER A 36 -3.81 3.74 4.50
N LEU A 37 -4.21 3.46 3.26
CA LEU A 37 -4.50 4.45 2.24
C LEU A 37 -5.86 5.10 2.51
N ASN A 38 -5.90 6.43 2.49
CA ASN A 38 -7.13 7.21 2.51
C ASN A 38 -7.48 7.64 1.08
N ILE A 39 -8.72 7.41 0.67
CA ILE A 39 -9.26 7.73 -0.65
C ILE A 39 -10.48 8.60 -0.42
N ASP A 40 -10.42 9.82 -0.90
CA ASP A 40 -11.44 10.84 -0.71
C ASP A 40 -11.97 11.27 -2.07
N ILE A 41 -13.28 11.15 -2.25
CA ILE A 41 -13.98 11.47 -3.49
C ILE A 41 -15.04 12.53 -3.16
N LEU A 42 -15.01 13.64 -3.87
CA LEU A 42 -16.09 14.62 -3.89
C LEU A 42 -16.85 14.45 -5.21
N THR A 43 -18.10 14.00 -5.13
CA THR A 43 -18.97 13.89 -6.31
C THR A 43 -19.35 15.26 -6.85
N ASP A 44 -19.75 15.31 -8.12
CA ASP A 44 -20.39 16.49 -8.71
C ASP A 44 -21.92 16.33 -8.70
N ASN A 45 -22.61 16.91 -9.67
CA ASN A 45 -24.06 16.89 -9.79
C ASN A 45 -24.60 15.56 -10.32
N TYR A 46 -23.75 14.69 -10.89
CA TYR A 46 -24.11 13.39 -11.45
C TYR A 46 -23.31 12.27 -10.78
N PRO A 47 -23.48 12.09 -9.46
CA PRO A 47 -22.65 11.21 -8.64
C PRO A 47 -22.62 9.75 -9.13
N GLU A 48 -23.70 9.28 -9.76
CA GLU A 48 -23.86 7.92 -10.28
C GLU A 48 -22.87 7.58 -11.40
N GLN A 49 -22.31 8.61 -12.05
CA GLN A 49 -21.38 8.46 -13.17
C GLN A 49 -19.95 8.24 -12.69
N THR A 50 -19.63 8.72 -11.48
CA THR A 50 -18.30 8.61 -10.89
C THR A 50 -18.04 7.18 -10.42
N ASN A 51 -17.02 6.55 -11.01
CA ASN A 51 -16.53 5.22 -10.64
C ASN A 51 -15.00 5.24 -10.54
N TRP A 52 -14.43 4.44 -9.64
CA TRP A 52 -12.99 4.33 -9.51
C TRP A 52 -12.54 2.97 -9.00
N PHE A 53 -11.30 2.62 -9.29
CA PHE A 53 -10.65 1.43 -8.76
C PHE A 53 -9.14 1.63 -8.62
N ILE A 54 -8.54 0.80 -7.77
CA ILE A 54 -7.10 0.63 -7.67
C ILE A 54 -6.79 -0.81 -8.06
N SER A 55 -5.86 -0.99 -8.99
CA SER A 55 -5.35 -2.29 -9.38
C SER A 55 -3.87 -2.45 -9.01
N ALA A 56 -3.49 -3.69 -8.68
CA ALA A 56 -2.09 -4.08 -8.59
C ALA A 56 -1.47 -4.19 -9.99
N LYS A 57 -0.14 -4.30 -10.06
CA LYS A 57 0.61 -4.37 -11.33
C LYS A 57 0.17 -5.50 -12.27
N ASP A 58 -0.35 -6.59 -11.73
CA ASP A 58 -0.87 -7.73 -12.48
C ASP A 58 -2.29 -7.50 -13.05
N GLY A 59 -2.89 -6.34 -12.78
CA GLY A 59 -4.23 -5.96 -13.21
C GLY A 59 -5.33 -6.33 -12.22
N ASN A 60 -5.01 -7.02 -11.11
CA ASN A 60 -6.00 -7.40 -10.11
C ASN A 60 -6.52 -6.16 -9.38
N VAL A 61 -7.84 -5.96 -9.39
CA VAL A 61 -8.49 -4.89 -8.63
C VAL A 61 -8.42 -5.21 -7.15
N VAL A 62 -7.77 -4.34 -6.38
CA VAL A 62 -7.60 -4.48 -4.92
C VAL A 62 -8.63 -3.67 -4.14
N VAL A 63 -9.14 -2.59 -4.72
CA VAL A 63 -10.24 -1.81 -4.15
C VAL A 63 -10.97 -1.04 -5.24
N SER A 64 -12.26 -0.81 -5.06
CA SER A 64 -13.08 0.03 -5.94
C SER A 64 -14.08 0.88 -5.14
N GLY A 65 -14.69 1.85 -5.83
CA GLY A 65 -15.82 2.64 -5.36
C GLY A 65 -16.61 3.21 -6.55
N GLY A 66 -17.82 3.67 -6.27
CA GLY A 66 -18.81 4.11 -7.26
C GLY A 66 -20.23 3.87 -6.74
N GLY A 67 -21.22 4.02 -7.62
CA GLY A 67 -22.64 3.85 -7.27
C GLY A 67 -23.15 4.92 -6.30
N TYR A 68 -22.59 6.12 -6.37
CA TYR A 68 -22.97 7.23 -5.52
C TYR A 68 -24.34 7.80 -5.93
N THR A 69 -25.13 8.25 -4.95
CA THR A 69 -26.47 8.81 -5.19
C THR A 69 -26.59 10.27 -4.80
N GLU A 70 -25.73 10.75 -3.90
CA GLU A 70 -25.76 12.13 -3.40
C GLU A 70 -24.79 13.02 -4.18
N SER A 71 -25.32 14.09 -4.76
CA SER A 71 -24.56 15.11 -5.47
C SER A 71 -23.70 15.95 -4.51
N THR A 72 -22.57 16.47 -4.98
CA THR A 72 -21.68 17.39 -4.22
C THR A 72 -21.31 16.87 -2.83
N THR A 73 -21.20 15.55 -2.70
CA THR A 73 -21.06 14.86 -1.41
C THR A 73 -19.68 14.22 -1.32
N ARG A 74 -19.09 14.31 -0.13
CA ARG A 74 -17.77 13.76 0.16
C ARG A 74 -17.89 12.32 0.66
N TYR A 75 -17.19 11.42 -0.01
CA TYR A 75 -17.08 10.00 0.34
C TYR A 75 -15.63 9.67 0.69
N VAL A 76 -15.41 9.17 1.89
CA VAL A 76 -14.07 8.79 2.38
C VAL A 76 -14.00 7.27 2.56
N LYS A 77 -12.98 6.65 1.98
CA LYS A 77 -12.69 5.22 2.11
C LYS A 77 -11.27 5.01 2.60
N HIS A 78 -11.13 4.25 3.68
CA HIS A 78 -9.85 3.76 4.17
C HIS A 78 -9.63 2.35 3.65
N GLN A 79 -8.47 2.10 3.04
CA GLN A 79 -8.12 0.80 2.49
C GLN A 79 -6.73 0.39 2.94
N CYS A 80 -6.64 -0.84 3.42
CA CYS A 80 -5.37 -1.52 3.62
C CYS A 80 -4.76 -1.89 2.26
N ILE A 81 -3.54 -1.43 1.98
CA ILE A 81 -2.78 -1.79 0.78
C ILE A 81 -1.37 -2.23 1.19
N GLU A 82 -0.87 -3.30 0.58
CA GLU A 82 0.49 -3.80 0.85
C GLU A 82 1.55 -2.78 0.43
N ALA A 83 2.57 -2.58 1.27
CA ALA A 83 3.71 -1.72 0.98
C ALA A 83 4.59 -2.27 -0.16
N GLU A 84 5.44 -1.39 -0.72
CA GLU A 84 6.48 -1.74 -1.70
C GLU A 84 5.96 -2.42 -2.98
N ARG A 85 4.68 -2.20 -3.28
CA ARG A 85 4.02 -2.66 -4.50
C ARG A 85 3.55 -1.50 -5.36
N PHE A 86 3.57 -1.72 -6.67
CA PHE A 86 3.06 -0.77 -7.64
C PHE A 86 1.55 -0.95 -7.83
N TYR A 87 0.84 0.16 -7.74
CA TYR A 87 -0.59 0.26 -7.96
C TYR A 87 -0.92 1.30 -9.01
N THR A 88 -2.09 1.14 -9.62
CA THR A 88 -2.68 2.15 -10.52
C THR A 88 -4.05 2.52 -9.96
N PHE A 89 -4.24 3.79 -9.63
CA PHE A 89 -5.56 4.37 -9.38
C PHE A 89 -6.17 4.80 -10.71
N HIS A 90 -7.42 4.43 -10.94
CA HIS A 90 -8.22 4.84 -12.09
C HIS A 90 -9.53 5.44 -11.57
N ILE A 91 -9.92 6.58 -12.11
CA ILE A 91 -11.22 7.20 -11.89
C ILE A 91 -11.82 7.55 -13.24
N SER A 92 -13.13 7.37 -13.37
CA SER A 92 -13.90 7.59 -14.59
C SER A 92 -15.24 8.23 -14.31
N ASP A 93 -15.68 9.01 -15.29
CA ASP A 93 -17.02 9.58 -15.40
C ASP A 93 -17.60 9.12 -16.74
N THR A 94 -18.84 8.65 -16.75
CA THR A 94 -19.43 8.03 -17.94
C THR A 94 -19.78 9.05 -19.02
N ASP A 95 -20.29 10.23 -18.64
CA ASP A 95 -20.71 11.26 -19.59
C ASP A 95 -19.63 12.32 -19.80
N GLY A 96 -18.63 12.36 -18.93
CA GLY A 96 -17.39 13.09 -19.15
C GLY A 96 -17.50 14.61 -18.94
N ASP A 97 -18.56 15.07 -18.28
CA ASP A 97 -18.66 16.41 -17.71
C ASP A 97 -17.94 16.53 -16.34
N GLY A 98 -17.55 15.36 -15.79
CA GLY A 98 -16.67 15.05 -14.68
C GLY A 98 -16.07 16.24 -13.95
N SER A 99 -16.90 16.88 -13.11
CA SER A 99 -16.57 18.06 -12.32
C SER A 99 -16.19 17.72 -10.88
N GLY A 100 -16.31 16.45 -10.49
CA GLY A 100 -15.89 15.95 -9.18
C GLY A 100 -14.39 16.08 -8.93
N SER A 101 -13.98 15.76 -7.70
CA SER A 101 -12.57 15.73 -7.31
C SER A 101 -12.23 14.47 -6.52
N TYR A 102 -10.94 14.14 -6.49
CA TYR A 102 -10.42 13.02 -5.74
C TYR A 102 -9.10 13.38 -5.09
N GLN A 103 -8.83 12.73 -3.97
CA GLN A 103 -7.58 12.85 -3.22
C GLN A 103 -7.20 11.49 -2.63
N LEU A 104 -5.95 11.08 -2.81
CA LEU A 104 -5.36 9.94 -2.10
C LEU A 104 -4.28 10.45 -1.16
N SER A 105 -4.36 10.00 0.10
CA SER A 105 -3.42 10.37 1.15
C SER A 105 -2.99 9.19 2.00
N PHE A 106 -1.76 9.25 2.49
CA PHE A 106 -1.14 8.23 3.34
C PHE A 106 -0.32 8.92 4.43
N GLY A 107 -0.44 8.44 5.68
CA GLY A 107 0.25 9.06 6.82
C GLY A 107 -0.09 10.54 7.01
N GLY A 108 -1.30 10.96 6.65
CA GLY A 108 -1.74 12.36 6.69
C GLY A 108 -1.22 13.24 5.56
N LYS A 109 -0.47 12.69 4.60
CA LYS A 109 0.05 13.42 3.44
C LYS A 109 -0.69 13.04 2.16
N THR A 110 -1.21 14.04 1.47
CA THR A 110 -1.74 13.90 0.11
C THR A 110 -0.61 13.68 -0.88
N PHE A 111 -0.81 12.77 -1.83
CA PHE A 111 0.19 12.47 -2.86
C PHE A 111 -0.38 12.31 -4.27
N ILE A 112 -1.69 12.09 -4.38
CA ILE A 112 -2.44 12.20 -5.63
C ILE A 112 -3.67 13.05 -5.32
N GLU A 113 -3.95 14.00 -6.20
CA GLU A 113 -5.20 14.73 -6.22
C GLU A 113 -5.54 15.16 -7.64
N GLY A 114 -6.82 15.38 -7.89
CA GLY A 114 -7.30 15.87 -9.16
C GLY A 114 -8.75 16.30 -9.11
N LYS A 115 -9.14 17.03 -10.15
CA LYS A 115 -10.49 17.51 -10.41
C LYS A 115 -10.69 17.59 -11.92
N GLY A 116 -11.92 17.66 -12.39
CA GLY A 116 -12.14 17.94 -13.81
C GLY A 116 -11.54 16.87 -14.72
N PHE A 117 -11.67 15.58 -14.35
CA PHE A 117 -11.00 14.49 -15.05
C PHE A 117 -11.68 14.11 -16.38
N ASN A 118 -12.62 14.95 -16.85
CA ASN A 118 -13.49 14.70 -18.00
C ASN A 118 -14.06 13.29 -17.88
N SER A 119 -13.73 12.39 -18.80
CA SER A 119 -14.18 10.99 -18.75
C SER A 119 -13.31 10.05 -17.91
N SER A 120 -12.00 10.30 -17.76
CA SER A 120 -11.14 9.44 -16.91
C SER A 120 -9.76 10.02 -16.61
N MET A 121 -9.16 9.58 -15.50
CA MET A 121 -7.77 9.85 -15.15
C MET A 121 -7.12 8.66 -14.46
N GLN A 122 -5.81 8.51 -14.63
CA GLN A 122 -5.03 7.42 -14.04
C GLN A 122 -3.75 7.93 -13.37
N HIS A 123 -3.39 7.32 -12.24
CA HIS A 123 -2.18 7.62 -11.49
C HIS A 123 -1.49 6.33 -11.05
N LYS A 124 -0.18 6.23 -11.30
CA LYS A 124 0.65 5.13 -10.81
C LYS A 124 1.36 5.57 -9.54
N PHE A 125 1.31 4.73 -8.50
CA PHE A 125 1.95 5.01 -7.22
C PHE A 125 2.49 3.75 -6.55
N MET A 126 3.36 3.97 -5.58
CA MET A 126 3.86 2.96 -4.66
C MET A 126 3.98 3.61 -3.27
N LEU A 127 3.49 2.91 -2.25
CA LEU A 127 3.63 3.33 -0.86
C LEU A 127 4.79 2.57 -0.23
N VAL A 128 5.61 3.28 0.53
CA VAL A 128 6.74 2.68 1.25
C VAL A 128 6.64 3.05 2.72
N ASP A 129 6.79 2.06 3.59
CA ASP A 129 6.98 2.29 5.01
C ASP A 129 8.43 2.67 5.29
N MET A 130 8.65 3.92 5.69
CA MET A 130 9.99 4.41 5.96
C MET A 130 10.58 3.83 7.25
N ASP A 131 9.77 3.33 8.18
CA ASP A 131 10.26 2.69 9.40
C ASP A 131 10.94 1.35 9.06
N THR A 132 10.41 0.64 8.07
CA THR A 132 11.01 -0.58 7.50
C THR A 132 12.21 -0.28 6.59
N ALA A 133 12.18 0.84 5.85
CA ALA A 133 13.27 1.26 4.96
C ALA A 133 14.54 1.75 5.69
N ILE A 134 14.45 2.09 6.98
CA ILE A 134 15.62 2.42 7.82
C ILE A 134 16.31 1.16 8.35
N VAL A 135 15.55 0.06 8.54
CA VAL A 135 16.08 -1.23 9.04
C VAL A 135 16.81 -2.01 7.94
N THR A 136 16.44 -1.81 6.67
CA THR A 136 17.18 -2.37 5.53
C THR A 136 18.20 -1.35 4.99
N PRO A 137 19.49 -1.70 4.84
CA PRO A 137 20.47 -0.79 4.27
C PRO A 137 20.05 -0.46 2.83
N LYS A 138 19.81 0.83 2.58
CA LYS A 138 19.39 1.42 1.31
C LYS A 138 19.99 0.70 0.09
N ARG A 139 19.22 -0.20 -0.55
CA ARG A 139 19.57 -0.63 -1.90
C ARG A 139 19.28 0.52 -2.85
N LYS A 140 20.34 0.95 -3.56
CA LYS A 140 20.29 1.97 -4.60
C LYS A 140 19.30 1.54 -5.69
N TYR A 141 18.07 2.06 -5.67
CA TYR A 141 17.21 2.02 -6.85
C TYR A 141 17.58 3.21 -7.73
N ALA A 142 18.13 2.92 -8.90
CA ALA A 142 18.43 3.92 -9.93
C ALA A 142 17.11 4.46 -10.47
N ASP A 143 16.91 5.77 -10.30
CA ASP A 143 15.80 6.54 -10.86
C ASP A 143 15.81 6.46 -12.38
N LYS A 144 14.81 5.75 -12.94
CA LYS A 144 14.34 5.95 -14.31
C LYS A 144 12.83 5.71 -14.39
N GLY A 145 12.06 6.80 -14.27
CA GLY A 145 10.75 6.91 -14.91
C GLY A 145 9.56 7.19 -13.99
N ASN A 146 9.18 8.47 -13.89
CA ASN A 146 7.85 9.02 -13.57
C ASN A 146 6.91 8.20 -12.66
N ALA A 147 7.39 7.80 -11.49
CA ALA A 147 6.55 7.28 -10.41
C ALA A 147 6.61 8.25 -9.23
N ASN A 148 5.45 8.71 -8.76
CA ASN A 148 5.39 9.45 -7.50
C ASN A 148 5.65 8.45 -6.36
N VAL A 149 6.87 8.45 -5.82
CA VAL A 149 7.25 7.68 -4.63
C VAL A 149 6.84 8.49 -3.40
N VAL A 150 6.00 7.91 -2.54
CA VAL A 150 5.40 8.61 -1.41
C VAL A 150 5.88 8.00 -0.11
N SER A 151 6.39 8.83 0.79
CA SER A 151 6.87 8.44 2.11
C SER A 151 6.07 9.15 3.22
N GLY A 152 5.61 8.38 4.20
CA GLY A 152 5.04 8.92 5.43
C GLY A 152 6.16 9.30 6.39
N SER A 153 6.18 10.54 6.87
CA SER A 153 6.99 10.92 8.03
C SER A 153 6.08 11.57 9.05
N ASN A 154 5.98 10.96 10.24
CA ASN A 154 5.37 11.57 11.42
C ASN A 154 6.39 11.47 12.55
N LEU A 155 7.34 12.41 12.59
CA LEU A 155 8.12 12.65 13.79
C LEU A 155 7.34 13.65 14.64
N VAL A 156 6.61 13.12 15.64
CA VAL A 156 6.04 13.89 16.73
C VAL A 156 7.20 14.49 17.53
N GLY A 157 7.61 15.70 17.17
CA GLY A 157 8.48 16.54 17.98
C GLY A 157 7.64 17.19 19.08
N LYS A 158 7.58 16.55 20.24
CA LYS A 158 7.06 17.11 21.48
C LYS A 158 7.84 18.38 21.82
N ALA A 159 7.28 19.55 21.54
CA ALA A 159 7.75 20.80 22.14
C ALA A 159 7.27 20.81 23.61
N THR A 160 8.13 20.33 24.51
CA THR A 160 8.02 20.71 25.92
C THR A 160 8.43 22.18 26.07
N ALA A 161 7.64 22.90 26.85
CA ALA A 161 7.73 24.33 27.12
C ALA A 161 9.08 24.79 27.69
#